data_AF-A0A3E4LZI0-F1
#
_entry.id   AF-A0A3E4LZI0-F1
#
_cell.length_a   1.000
_cell.length_b   1.000
_cell.length_c   1.000
_cell.angle_alpha   90.00
_cell.angle_beta   90.00
_cell.angle_gamma   90.00
#
_symmetry.space_group_name_H-M   'P 1'
#
loop_
_entity.id
_entity.type
_entity.pdbx_description
1 polymer ?
#
loop_
_entity_poly.entity_id
_entity_poly.type
_entity_poly.pdbx_seq_one_letter_code
_entity_poly.pdbx_strand_id
1 'polypeptide(L)' 'MGTEKKENLEEMFDRLDQVIGTLEGEDVSLEEAFGLYDQGMKLIRRCNQTINEVEKKILVLDENGEKHEF' A
#
# COMPACT_ATOMS: atom_id res chain seq x y z
N MET A 1 -23.58 0.57 -10.78
CA MET A 1 -22.23 1.15 -10.87
C MET A 1 -21.65 1.11 -9.47
N GLY A 2 -20.80 0.13 -9.17
CA GLY A 2 -20.21 -0.01 -7.84
C GLY A 2 -19.13 1.05 -7.66
N THR A 3 -19.25 1.86 -6.62
CA THR A 3 -18.18 2.77 -6.21
C THR A 3 -16.99 1.92 -5.78
N GLU A 4 -15.93 1.85 -6.59
CA GLU A 4 -14.66 1.25 -6.18
C GLU A 4 -14.13 2.04 -4.98
N LYS A 5 -14.23 1.44 -3.78
CA LYS A 5 -13.68 2.00 -2.56
C LYS A 5 -12.16 2.07 -2.74
N LYS A 6 -11.59 3.28 -2.76
CA LYS A 6 -10.14 3.47 -2.82
C LYS A 6 -9.58 2.91 -1.51
N GLU A 7 -8.84 1.81 -1.60
CA GLU A 7 -8.17 1.18 -0.46
C GLU A 7 -7.24 2.20 0.22
N ASN A 8 -7.31 2.28 1.55
CA ASN A 8 -6.48 3.19 2.33
C ASN A 8 -5.13 2.53 2.75
N LEU A 9 -4.22 3.30 3.35
CA LEU A 9 -2.90 2.78 3.74
C LEU A 9 -2.98 1.68 4.81
N GLU A 10 -3.87 1.79 5.78
CA GLU A 10 -4.05 0.77 6.83
C GLU A 10 -4.50 -0.56 6.20
N GLU A 11 -5.51 -0.52 5.33
CA GLU A 11 -6.01 -1.69 4.60
C GLU A 11 -4.90 -2.33 3.72
N MET A 12 -4.03 -1.50 3.09
CA MET A 12 -2.90 -2.00 2.31
C MET A 12 -1.82 -2.67 3.17
N PHE A 13 -1.53 -2.12 4.36
CA PHE A 13 -0.58 -2.71 5.30
C PHE A 13 -1.11 -4.02 5.88
N ASP A 14 -2.39 -4.07 6.26
CA ASP A 14 -3.02 -5.31 6.74
C ASP A 14 -2.91 -6.44 5.72
N ARG A 15 -3.11 -6.13 4.43
CA ARG A 15 -2.94 -7.11 3.35
C ARG A 15 -1.48 -7.51 3.13
N LEU A 16 -0.54 -6.58 3.30
CA LEU A 16 0.87 -6.90 3.21
C LEU A 16 1.28 -7.85 4.34
N ASP A 17 0.80 -7.62 5.56
CA ASP A 17 1.03 -8.51 6.71
C ASP A 17 0.43 -9.89 6.49
N GLN A 18 -0.76 -9.99 5.89
CA GLN A 18 -1.36 -11.26 5.49
C GLN A 18 -0.49 -12.01 4.46
N VAL A 19 0.03 -11.29 3.47
CA VAL A 19 0.93 -11.87 2.45
C VAL A 19 2.21 -12.39 3.10
N ILE A 20 2.82 -11.61 4.00
CA ILE A 20 4.03 -12.01 4.75
C ILE A 20 3.73 -13.23 5.62
N GLY A 21 2.67 -13.19 6.42
CA GLY A 21 2.30 -14.30 7.30
C GLY A 21 1.99 -15.59 6.52
N THR A 22 1.45 -15.47 5.30
CA THR A 22 1.26 -16.62 4.42
C THR A 22 2.62 -17.14 3.92
N LEU A 23 3.51 -16.26 3.44
CA LEU A 23 4.86 -16.62 2.96
C LEU A 23 5.74 -17.27 4.04
N GLU A 24 5.53 -16.92 5.30
CA GLU A 24 6.24 -17.50 6.44
C GLU A 24 5.68 -18.88 6.87
N GLY A 25 4.52 -19.28 6.34
CA GLY A 25 3.89 -20.56 6.63
C GLY A 25 4.64 -21.75 6.03
N GLU A 26 4.71 -22.85 6.78
CA GLU A 26 5.44 -24.06 6.39
C GLU A 26 4.83 -24.80 5.18
N ASP A 27 3.54 -24.56 4.88
CA ASP A 27 2.78 -25.26 3.84
C ASP A 27 2.75 -24.53 2.48
N VAL A 28 3.41 -23.39 2.34
CA VAL A 28 3.42 -22.64 1.07
C VAL A 28 4.29 -23.34 0.03
N SER A 29 3.67 -23.70 -1.10
CA SER A 29 4.42 -24.20 -2.25
C SER A 29 5.22 -23.09 -2.92
N LEU A 30 6.27 -23.47 -3.65
CA LEU A 30 7.10 -22.52 -4.38
C LEU A 30 6.30 -21.69 -5.43
N GLU A 31 5.31 -22.31 -6.08
CA GLU A 31 4.46 -21.63 -7.05
C GLU A 31 3.56 -20.58 -6.39
N GLU A 32 2.97 -20.92 -5.23
CA GLU A 32 2.22 -19.98 -4.42
C GLU A 32 3.11 -18.85 -3.89
N ALA A 33 4.34 -19.15 -3.47
CA ALA A 33 5.29 -18.15 -3.01
C ALA A 33 5.59 -17.10 -4.10
N PHE A 34 5.74 -17.52 -5.38
CA PHE A 34 5.92 -16.58 -6.48
C PHE A 34 4.69 -15.68 -6.68
N GLY A 35 3.49 -16.26 -6.59
CA GLY A 35 2.24 -15.50 -6.67
C GLY A 35 2.08 -14.50 -5.53
N LEU A 36 2.41 -14.89 -4.30
CA LEU A 36 2.39 -14.04 -3.11
C LEU A 36 3.43 -12.93 -3.19
N TYR A 37 4.63 -13.24 -3.70
CA TYR A 37 5.68 -12.25 -3.91
C TYR A 37 5.25 -11.17 -4.91
N ASP A 38 4.68 -11.55 -6.06
CA ASP A 38 4.16 -10.58 -7.05
C ASP A 38 3.04 -9.71 -6.46
N GLN A 39 2.14 -10.32 -5.67
CA GLN A 39 1.11 -9.58 -4.94
C GLN A 39 1.69 -8.59 -3.94
N GLY A 40 2.66 -9.01 -3.13
CA GLY A 40 3.37 -8.13 -2.19
C GLY A 40 4.06 -6.97 -2.90
N MET A 41 4.74 -7.22 -4.02
CA MET A 41 5.39 -6.17 -4.81
C MET A 41 4.39 -5.15 -5.37
N LYS A 42 3.21 -5.61 -5.82
CA LYS A 42 2.13 -4.72 -6.28
C LYS A 42 1.58 -3.87 -5.13
N LEU A 43 1.37 -4.45 -3.95
CA LEU A 43 0.93 -3.73 -2.75
C LEU A 43 1.94 -2.65 -2.36
N ILE A 44 3.23 -2.99 -2.27
CA ILE A 44 4.29 -2.04 -1.92
C ILE A 44 4.33 -0.87 -2.92
N ARG A 45 4.23 -1.14 -4.22
CA ARG A 45 4.16 -0.09 -5.25
C ARG A 45 2.99 0.85 -5.03
N ARG A 46 1.83 0.32 -4.64
CA ARG A 46 0.62 1.10 -4.39
C ARG A 46 0.71 1.92 -3.11
N CYS A 47 1.29 1.38 -2.04
CA CYS A 47 1.61 2.13 -0.82
C CYS A 47 2.51 3.32 -1.14
N ASN A 48 3.61 3.07 -1.86
CA ASN A 48 4.54 4.13 -2.26
C ASN A 48 3.86 5.21 -3.11
N GLN A 49 3.01 4.82 -4.06
CA GLN A 49 2.25 5.79 -4.86
C GLN A 49 1.32 6.65 -3.98
N THR A 50 0.62 6.03 -3.03
CA THR A 50 -0.30 6.72 -2.14
C THR A 50 0.43 7.69 -1.21
N ILE A 51 1.57 7.29 -0.65
CA ILE A 51 2.42 8.16 0.18
C ILE A 51 2.92 9.35 -0.63
N ASN A 52 3.47 9.10 -1.83
CA ASN A 52 3.94 10.16 -2.73
C ASN A 52 2.80 11.14 -3.11
N GLU A 53 1.57 10.65 -3.31
CA GLU A 53 0.41 11.52 -3.57
C GLU A 53 0.10 12.43 -2.38
N VAL A 54 0.21 11.92 -1.14
CA VAL A 54 0.01 12.70 0.08
C VAL A 54 1.12 13.72 0.25
N GLU A 55 2.38 13.33 0.10
CA GLU A 55 3.53 14.24 0.18
C GLU A 55 3.44 15.39 -0.83
N LYS A 56 3.07 15.09 -2.09
CA LYS A 56 2.86 16.13 -3.10
C LYS A 56 1.73 17.09 -2.73
N LYS A 57 0.64 16.59 -2.15
CA LYS A 57 -0.45 17.45 -1.69
C LYS A 57 0.00 18.37 -0.55
N ILE A 58 0.82 17.86 0.37
CA ILE A 58 1.41 18.67 1.44
C ILE A 58 2.32 19.76 0.86
N LEU A 59 3.22 19.42 -0.07
CA LEU A 59 4.11 20.38 -0.73
C LEU A 59 3.34 21.48 -1.49
N VAL A 60 2.29 21.11 -2.22
CA VAL A 60 1.44 22.08 -2.93
C VAL A 60 0.71 23.01 -1.95
N LEU A 61 0.32 22.52 -0.77
CA LEU A 61 -0.27 23.37 0.28
C LEU A 61 0.78 24.32 0.89
N ASP A 62 2.04 23.88 1.01
CA ASP A 62 3.16 24.71 1.48
C ASP A 62 3.48 25.83 0.47
N GLU A 63 3.57 25.52 -0.82
CA GLU A 63 3.85 26.52 -1.88
C GLU A 63 2.68 27.50 -2.14
N ASN A 64 1.44 27.11 -1.86
CA ASN A 64 0.25 27.96 -2.05
C ASN A 64 -0.25 28.67 -0.78
N GLY A 65 0.48 28.57 0.34
CA GLY A 65 0.31 29.44 1.52
C GLY A 65 -0.76 29.01 2.53
N GLU A 66 -0.40 28.08 3.42
CA GLU A 66 -1.06 27.64 4.68
C GLU A 66 -2.05 26.44 4.56
N LYS A 67 -2.09 25.44 5.46
CA LYS A 67 -1.53 25.25 6.82
C LYS A 67 -0.75 23.93 6.97
N HIS A 68 0.31 24.00 7.77
CA HIS A 68 0.86 22.93 8.59
C HIS A 68 0.06 22.78 9.90
N GLU A 69 -0.34 21.56 10.27
CA GLU A 69 -0.33 21.09 11.65
C GLU A 69 0.11 19.61 11.65
N PHE A 70 1.24 19.32 12.30
CA PHE A 70 1.57 18.01 12.81
C PHE A 70 0.88 17.82 14.16
#